data_AF-A0A849EVY8-F1
#
_entry.id   AF-A0A849EVY8-F1
#
_cell.length_a   1.000
_cell.length_b   1.000
_cell.length_c   1.000
_cell.angle_alpha   90.00
_cell.angle_beta   90.00
_cell.angle_gamma   90.00
#
_symmetry.space_group_name_H-M   'P 1'
#
loop_
_entity.id
_entity.type
_entity.pdbx_description
1 polymer ?
#
loop_
_entity_poly.entity_id
_entity_poly.type
_entity_poly.pdbx_seq_one_letter_code
_entity_poly.pdbx_strand_id
1 'polypeptide(L)'
;MKTRMIKWIVVLFVCGFLAASIAVASEQSESITGTVAKTDQGIVITVDDGDTYVVQGKDLSSLVGQSVTATGMLSEDDAGKTIKVISVEPTQE
;
A
#
# COMPACT_ATOMS: atom_id res chain seq x y z
N MET A 1 -24.29 -47.95 -0.62
CA MET A 1 -23.44 -47.22 0.35
C MET A 1 -22.46 -46.25 -0.35
N LYS A 2 -22.91 -45.36 -1.25
CA LYS A 2 -21.97 -44.61 -2.12
C LYS A 2 -22.35 -43.15 -2.41
N THR A 3 -23.09 -42.51 -1.49
CA THR A 3 -23.52 -41.09 -1.64
C THR A 3 -23.26 -40.24 -0.41
N ARG A 4 -22.86 -40.83 0.74
CA ARG A 4 -22.53 -40.08 1.97
C ARG A 4 -21.05 -39.66 2.06
N MET A 5 -20.15 -40.33 1.32
CA MET A 5 -18.71 -40.07 1.30
C MET A 5 -18.31 -38.87 0.41
N ILE A 6 -19.15 -38.49 -0.57
CA ILE A 6 -18.87 -37.36 -1.49
C ILE A 6 -19.13 -36.00 -0.83
N LYS A 7 -20.10 -35.93 0.10
CA LYS A 7 -20.39 -34.70 0.87
C LYS A 7 -19.24 -34.30 1.82
N TRP A 8 -18.43 -35.26 2.26
CA TRP A 8 -17.30 -34.99 3.16
C TRP A 8 -16.00 -34.67 2.42
N ILE A 9 -15.85 -35.12 1.17
CA ILE A 9 -14.69 -34.81 0.33
C ILE A 9 -14.78 -33.40 -0.28
N VAL A 10 -15.99 -32.91 -0.58
CA VAL A 10 -16.19 -31.52 -1.06
C VAL A 10 -15.99 -30.49 0.06
N VAL A 11 -16.33 -30.83 1.31
CA VAL A 11 -16.09 -29.97 2.49
C VAL A 11 -14.59 -29.81 2.80
N LEU A 12 -13.75 -30.76 2.39
CA LEU A 12 -12.30 -30.70 2.59
C LEU A 12 -11.55 -29.99 1.44
N PHE A 13 -12.19 -29.80 0.28
CA PHE A 13 -11.58 -29.16 -0.90
C PHE A 13 -11.92 -27.66 -1.03
N VAL A 14 -12.89 -27.15 -0.25
CA VAL A 14 -13.33 -25.74 -0.23
C VAL A 14 -12.75 -24.90 0.92
N CYS A 15 -11.85 -25.45 1.73
CA CYS A 15 -11.08 -24.66 2.72
C CYS A 15 -9.61 -24.42 2.32
N GLY A 16 -9.20 -24.86 1.12
CA GLY A 16 -7.80 -24.85 0.70
C GLY A 16 -7.42 -23.73 -0.27
N PHE A 17 -8.25 -22.70 -0.44
CA PHE A 17 -7.98 -21.65 -1.42
C PHE A 17 -8.59 -20.32 -0.95
N LEU A 18 -7.85 -19.56 -0.14
CA LEU A 18 -7.82 -18.09 -0.08
C LEU A 18 -7.17 -17.69 1.24
N ALA A 19 -5.83 -17.74 1.27
CA ALA A 19 -5.02 -16.83 2.06
C ALA A 19 -3.56 -17.08 1.69
N ALA A 20 -3.21 -16.81 0.43
CA ALA A 20 -1.85 -16.35 0.16
C ALA A 20 -1.76 -14.91 0.72
N SER A 21 -1.82 -14.77 2.05
CA SER A 21 -1.38 -13.56 2.72
C SER A 21 0.14 -13.62 2.68
N ILE A 22 0.71 -13.16 1.57
CA ILE A 22 2.14 -12.93 1.47
C ILE A 22 2.41 -11.76 2.41
N ALA A 23 2.64 -12.08 3.68
CA ALA A 23 3.28 -11.15 4.59
C ALA A 23 4.72 -11.02 4.09
N VAL A 24 4.92 -10.13 3.12
CA VAL A 24 6.24 -9.62 2.75
C VAL A 24 6.74 -8.78 3.91
N ALA A 25 7.24 -9.47 4.94
CA ALA A 25 8.18 -8.92 5.87
C ALA A 25 9.52 -8.78 5.13
N SER A 26 9.66 -7.71 4.36
CA SER A 26 10.92 -7.35 3.71
C SER A 26 11.21 -5.89 4.01
N GLU A 27 12.09 -5.70 5.01
CA GLU A 27 12.98 -4.55 5.16
C GLU A 27 12.34 -3.15 5.21
N GLN A 28 11.74 -2.78 6.35
CA GLN A 28 11.46 -1.39 6.81
C GLN A 28 10.96 -0.38 5.74
N SER A 29 10.32 -0.87 4.69
CA SER A 29 9.62 -0.05 3.72
C SER A 29 8.15 -0.06 4.11
N GLU A 30 7.66 1.07 4.57
CA GLU A 30 6.27 1.27 4.90
C GLU A 30 5.51 1.75 3.65
N SER A 31 4.32 1.22 3.49
CA SER A 31 3.38 1.63 2.45
C SER A 31 2.38 2.61 3.05
N ILE A 32 2.33 3.82 2.51
CA ILE A 32 1.31 4.81 2.86
C ILE A 32 0.36 4.96 1.66
N THR A 33 -0.93 4.99 1.94
CA THR A 33 -1.95 5.30 0.94
C THR A 33 -2.47 6.70 1.22
N GLY A 34 -2.39 7.57 0.20
CA GLY A 34 -2.83 8.95 0.34
C GLY A 34 -2.98 9.64 -1.01
N THR A 35 -3.48 10.87 -0.94
CA THR A 35 -3.64 11.72 -2.13
C THR A 35 -2.36 12.50 -2.38
N VAL A 36 -1.88 12.48 -3.63
CA VAL A 36 -0.72 13.30 -4.02
C VAL A 36 -1.16 14.76 -4.15
N ALA A 37 -0.51 15.66 -3.43
CA ALA A 37 -0.72 17.09 -3.51
C ALA A 37 0.59 17.80 -3.88
N LYS A 38 0.48 18.93 -4.58
CA LYS A 38 1.63 19.80 -4.87
C LYS A 38 1.57 21.03 -3.98
N THR A 39 2.65 21.29 -3.26
CA THR A 39 2.83 22.46 -2.39
C THR A 39 4.03 23.29 -2.88
N ASP A 40 4.25 24.46 -2.29
CA ASP A 40 5.43 25.30 -2.56
C ASP A 40 6.76 24.59 -2.24
N GLN A 41 6.74 23.58 -1.37
CA GLN A 41 7.93 22.79 -1.02
C GLN A 41 8.18 21.60 -1.95
N GLY A 42 7.25 21.28 -2.85
CA GLY A 42 7.36 20.15 -3.79
C GLY A 42 6.11 19.27 -3.82
N ILE A 43 6.30 17.98 -4.09
CA ILE A 43 5.22 17.01 -4.07
C ILE A 43 5.12 16.39 -2.67
N VAL A 44 3.91 16.34 -2.14
CA VAL A 44 3.60 15.72 -0.84
C VAL A 44 2.48 14.70 -1.01
N ILE A 45 2.42 13.73 -0.11
CA ILE A 45 1.32 12.76 -0.01
C ILE A 45 0.58 13.04 1.28
N THR A 46 -0.69 13.42 1.17
CA THR A 46 -1.59 13.58 2.31
C THR A 46 -2.31 12.26 2.53
N VAL A 47 -2.08 11.62 3.66
CA VAL A 47 -2.84 10.42 4.06
C VAL A 47 -4.14 10.84 4.75
N ASP A 48 -5.17 9.99 4.69
CA ASP A 48 -6.47 10.25 5.30
C ASP A 48 -6.43 10.47 6.83
N ASP A 49 -5.36 10.02 7.49
CA ASP A 49 -5.11 10.25 8.92
C ASP A 49 -4.78 11.73 9.24
N GLY A 50 -4.54 12.55 8.21
CA GLY A 50 -4.20 13.97 8.33
C GLY A 50 -2.70 14.26 8.30
N ASP A 51 -1.86 13.21 8.28
CA ASP A 51 -0.42 13.35 8.09
C ASP A 51 -0.07 13.70 6.62
N THR A 52 0.99 14.50 6.46
CA THR A 52 1.56 14.85 5.15
C THR A 52 3.01 14.41 5.07
N TYR A 53 3.34 13.65 4.03
CA TYR A 53 4.69 13.13 3.79
C TYR A 53 5.29 13.79 2.55
N VAL A 54 6.45 14.42 2.69
CA VAL A 54 7.18 15.02 1.57
C VAL A 54 7.82 13.91 0.72
N VAL A 55 7.55 13.92 -0.58
CA VAL A 55 8.06 12.89 -1.50
C VAL A 55 9.49 13.22 -1.89
N GLN A 56 10.40 12.28 -1.62
CA GLN A 56 11.80 12.39 -2.03
C GLN A 56 12.21 11.25 -2.98
N GLY A 57 13.09 11.59 -3.93
CA GLY A 57 13.74 10.64 -4.83
C GLY A 57 12.92 10.24 -6.06
N LYS A 58 11.62 10.54 -6.10
CA LYS A 58 10.75 10.24 -7.25
C LYS A 58 9.84 11.43 -7.56
N ASP A 59 9.69 11.75 -8.84
CA ASP A 59 8.72 12.75 -9.28
C ASP A 59 7.34 12.08 -9.40
N LEU A 60 6.37 12.59 -8.63
CA LEU A 60 4.97 12.17 -8.67
C LEU A 60 4.07 13.29 -9.20
N SER A 61 4.64 14.28 -9.92
CA SER A 61 3.91 15.46 -10.41
C SER A 61 2.74 15.08 -11.33
N SER A 62 2.87 13.97 -12.06
CA SER A 62 1.83 13.43 -12.94
C SER A 62 0.68 12.76 -12.21
N LEU A 63 0.84 12.47 -10.91
CA LEU A 63 -0.16 11.80 -10.07
C LEU A 63 -0.83 12.76 -9.09
N VAL A 64 -0.53 14.07 -9.17
CA VAL A 64 -1.16 15.10 -8.33
C VAL A 64 -2.68 15.06 -8.51
N GLY A 65 -3.41 15.00 -7.39
CA GLY A 65 -4.86 14.85 -7.35
C GLY A 65 -5.35 13.41 -7.44
N GLN A 66 -4.46 12.42 -7.54
CA GLN A 66 -4.81 11.00 -7.52
C GLN A 66 -4.42 10.37 -6.18
N SER A 67 -5.20 9.37 -5.75
CA SER A 67 -4.82 8.50 -4.66
C SER A 67 -3.80 7.48 -5.14
N VAL A 68 -2.72 7.35 -4.37
CA VAL A 68 -1.63 6.42 -4.66
C VAL A 68 -1.19 5.74 -3.37
N THR A 69 -0.79 4.48 -3.50
CA THR A 69 -0.06 3.77 -2.47
C THR A 69 1.43 3.92 -2.76
N ALA A 70 2.12 4.71 -1.93
CA ALA A 70 3.56 4.88 -2.02
C ALA A 70 4.24 3.96 -0.99
N THR A 71 5.10 3.07 -1.48
CA THR A 71 5.92 2.18 -0.66
C THR A 71 7.33 2.75 -0.62
N GLY A 72 7.83 3.01 0.59
CA GLY A 72 9.10 3.68 0.75
C GLY A 72 9.62 3.66 2.17
N MET A 73 10.77 4.29 2.36
CA MET A 73 11.32 4.51 3.70
C MET A 73 10.74 5.82 4.25
N LEU A 74 10.00 5.72 5.34
CA LEU A 74 9.52 6.86 6.10
C LEU A 74 10.67 7.41 6.96
N SER A 75 10.79 8.71 7.02
CA SER A 75 11.74 9.40 7.89
C SER A 75 11.03 10.61 8.47
N GLU A 76 11.13 10.75 9.79
CA GLU A 76 10.60 11.89 10.51
C GLU A 76 11.76 12.59 11.18
N ASP A 77 11.92 13.87 10.89
CA ASP A 77 12.95 14.73 11.43
C ASP A 77 12.36 16.09 11.81
N ASP A 78 13.15 16.96 12.43
CA ASP A 78 12.70 18.31 12.84
C ASP A 78 12.15 19.15 11.68
N ALA A 79 12.46 18.82 10.41
CA ALA A 79 11.92 19.49 9.23
C ALA A 79 10.57 18.92 8.75
N GLY A 80 10.13 17.78 9.28
CA GLY A 80 8.84 17.16 9.02
C GLY A 80 8.92 15.68 8.64
N LYS A 81 7.78 15.15 8.18
CA LYS A 81 7.67 13.77 7.70
C LYS A 81 8.03 13.69 6.23
N THR A 82 8.95 12.80 5.90
CA THR A 82 9.45 12.56 4.54
C THR A 82 9.25 11.09 4.18
N ILE A 83 8.89 10.84 2.93
CA ILE A 83 8.90 9.50 2.35
C ILE A 83 9.86 9.41 1.17
N LYS A 84 10.83 8.51 1.28
CA LYS A 84 11.68 8.14 0.15
C LYS A 84 11.00 7.03 -0.63
N VAL A 85 10.31 7.42 -1.71
CA VAL A 85 9.47 6.50 -2.49
C VAL A 85 10.33 5.53 -3.27
N ILE A 86 10.18 4.24 -2.99
CA ILE A 86 10.83 3.14 -3.71
C ILE A 86 9.89 2.65 -4.82
N SER A 87 8.61 2.44 -4.48
CA SER A 87 7.56 2.06 -5.41
C SER A 87 6.31 2.92 -5.19
N VAL A 88 5.54 3.13 -6.25
CA VAL A 88 4.25 3.83 -6.19
C VAL A 88 3.27 3.10 -7.08
N GLU A 89 2.11 2.82 -6.53
CA GLU A 89 1.01 2.18 -7.23
C GLU A 89 -0.21 3.10 -7.18
N PRO A 90 -0.76 3.53 -8.32
CA PRO A 90 -2.02 4.27 -8.31
C PRO A 90 -3.14 3.34 -7.83
N THR A 91 -3.93 3.79 -6.85
CA THR A 91 -5.16 3.09 -6.50
C THR A 91 -6.18 3.41 -7.58
N GLN A 92 -6.26 2.54 -8.60
CA GLN A 92 -7.33 2.60 -9.59
C GLN A 92 -8.64 2.20 -8.88
N GLU A 93 -9.50 3.16 -8.61
CA GLU A 93 -10.95 2.91 -8.51
C GLU A 93 -11.53 2.63 -9.90
#